data_AF-A0A955XTB0-F1
#
_entry.id   AF-A0A955XTB0-F1
#
_cell.length_a   1.000
_cell.length_b   1.000
_cell.length_c   1.000
_cell.angle_alpha   90.00
_cell.angle_beta   90.00
_cell.angle_gamma   90.00
#
_symmetry.space_group_name_H-M   'P 1'
#
loop_
_entity.id
_entity.type
_entity.pdbx_description
1 polymer ?
#
loop_
_entity_poly.entity_id
_entity_poly.type
_entity_poly.pdbx_seq_one_letter_code
_entity_poly.pdbx_strand_id
1 'polypeptide(L)'
;MSTNEPPERATSRREDHEIAVDMIVIQLGHAKGEDAAWSLSTALHSIDLRHAKRSSPALSGDEHDRVILALERAHQTARRDLLASYPRRNITIGITAVATMVHYWYDRSGWGDEVADARDLARCFRNDMHNICLIELVRERALRRRHVKPPADLFCADAA
;
A
#
# COMPACT_ATOMS: atom_id res chain seq x y z
N MET A 1 18.12 2.83 -31.81
CA MET A 1 16.82 2.41 -32.39
C MET A 1 15.75 3.27 -31.76
N SER A 2 15.25 4.27 -32.48
CA SER A 2 14.21 5.18 -31.98
C SER A 2 12.86 4.49 -32.17
N THR A 3 12.19 4.11 -31.09
CA THR A 3 10.84 3.56 -31.16
C THR A 3 9.89 4.70 -31.51
N ASN A 4 9.48 4.75 -32.78
CA ASN A 4 8.40 5.62 -33.27
C ASN A 4 7.09 5.19 -32.62
N GLU A 5 6.84 5.70 -31.43
CA GLU A 5 5.58 5.48 -30.75
C GLU A 5 4.58 6.59 -31.13
N PRO A 6 3.33 6.24 -31.48
CA PRO A 6 2.33 7.24 -31.84
C PRO A 6 2.13 8.26 -30.72
N PRO A 7 2.02 9.56 -31.02
CA PRO A 7 1.93 10.62 -30.01
C PRO A 7 0.77 10.40 -29.03
N GLU A 8 -0.37 9.88 -29.50
CA GLU A 8 -1.53 9.55 -28.66
C GLU A 8 -1.21 8.51 -27.56
N ARG A 9 -0.38 7.51 -27.88
CA ARG A 9 0.03 6.47 -26.91
C ARG A 9 1.07 6.98 -25.92
N ALA A 10 1.85 7.99 -26.28
CA ALA A 10 2.77 8.65 -25.38
C ALA A 10 2.01 9.52 -24.36
N THR A 11 1.02 10.29 -24.82
CA THR A 11 0.17 11.12 -23.95
C THR A 11 -0.63 10.27 -22.96
N SER A 12 -1.30 9.22 -23.42
CA SER A 12 -2.08 8.33 -22.54
C SER A 12 -1.24 7.67 -21.45
N ARG A 13 0.00 7.22 -21.77
CA ARG A 13 0.88 6.63 -20.75
C ARG A 13 1.42 7.64 -19.73
N ARG A 14 1.57 8.90 -20.14
CA ARG A 14 1.94 9.98 -19.23
C ARG A 14 0.80 10.29 -18.26
N GLU A 15 -0.43 10.41 -18.76
CA GLU A 15 -1.62 10.60 -17.93
C GLU A 15 -1.82 9.42 -16.96
N ASP A 16 -1.67 8.18 -17.41
CA ASP A 16 -1.73 6.97 -16.56
C ASP A 16 -0.64 6.91 -15.47
N HIS A 17 0.49 7.59 -15.71
CA HIS A 17 1.57 7.72 -14.74
C HIS A 17 1.24 8.79 -13.69
N GLU A 18 0.88 9.99 -14.14
CA GLU A 18 0.50 11.11 -13.27
C GLU A 18 -0.68 10.72 -12.35
N ILE A 19 -1.75 10.13 -12.91
CA ILE A 19 -2.91 9.64 -12.14
C ILE A 19 -2.48 8.69 -11.02
N ALA A 20 -1.54 7.81 -11.30
CA ALA A 20 -1.16 6.82 -10.31
C ALA A 20 -0.18 7.34 -9.27
N VAL A 21 0.68 8.29 -9.61
CA VAL A 21 1.44 9.03 -8.61
C VAL A 21 0.48 9.76 -7.67
N ASP A 22 -0.55 10.43 -8.22
CA ASP A 22 -1.57 11.09 -7.43
C ASP A 22 -2.35 10.11 -6.54
N MET A 23 -2.73 8.94 -7.07
CA MET A 23 -3.36 7.89 -6.26
C MET A 23 -2.45 7.40 -5.13
N ILE A 24 -1.15 7.21 -5.38
CA ILE A 24 -0.19 6.82 -4.33
C ILE A 24 -0.16 7.90 -3.23
N VAL A 25 -0.05 9.18 -3.61
CA VAL A 25 0.00 10.30 -2.66
C VAL A 25 -1.31 10.39 -1.85
N ILE A 26 -2.47 10.24 -2.50
CA ILE A 26 -3.78 10.26 -1.84
C ILE A 26 -3.89 9.11 -0.83
N GLN A 27 -3.51 7.89 -1.22
CA GLN A 27 -3.56 6.73 -0.34
C GLN A 27 -2.62 6.90 0.87
N LEU A 28 -1.39 7.37 0.65
CA LEU A 28 -0.48 7.69 1.76
C LEU A 28 -1.05 8.79 2.68
N GLY A 29 -1.76 9.77 2.13
CA GLY A 29 -2.46 10.81 2.90
C GLY A 29 -3.66 10.30 3.72
N HIS A 30 -4.24 9.16 3.33
CA HIS A 30 -5.34 8.50 4.03
C HIS A 30 -4.87 7.46 5.05
N ALA A 31 -3.56 7.20 5.16
CA ALA A 31 -2.99 6.24 6.11
C ALA A 31 -3.07 6.72 7.58
N LYS A 32 -4.28 6.85 8.13
CA LYS A 32 -4.58 7.36 9.47
C LYS A 32 -5.72 6.58 10.13
N GLY A 33 -5.69 6.50 11.46
CA GLY A 33 -6.72 5.82 12.24
C GLY A 33 -6.93 4.36 11.80
N GLU A 34 -8.19 3.96 11.68
CA GLU A 34 -8.60 2.59 11.30
C GLU A 34 -8.21 2.24 9.85
N ASP A 35 -8.07 3.25 8.98
CA ASP A 35 -7.72 3.04 7.57
C ASP A 35 -6.22 2.96 7.31
N ALA A 36 -5.39 3.08 8.36
CA ALA A 36 -3.93 3.16 8.22
C ALA A 36 -3.34 1.95 7.48
N ALA A 37 -3.68 0.73 7.92
CA ALA A 37 -3.17 -0.49 7.32
C ALA A 37 -3.65 -0.67 5.87
N TRP A 38 -4.93 -0.37 5.59
CA TRP A 38 -5.50 -0.54 4.25
C TRP A 38 -4.88 0.44 3.25
N SER A 39 -4.78 1.71 3.64
CA SER A 39 -4.25 2.77 2.79
C SER A 39 -2.77 2.55 2.50
N LEU A 40 -1.98 2.16 3.52
CA LEU A 40 -0.59 1.75 3.33
C LEU A 40 -0.49 0.55 2.39
N SER A 41 -1.23 -0.54 2.64
CA SER A 41 -1.19 -1.73 1.77
C SER A 41 -1.46 -1.37 0.30
N THR A 42 -2.44 -0.50 0.05
CA THR A 42 -2.84 -0.08 -1.31
C THR A 42 -1.78 0.80 -1.98
N ALA A 43 -1.23 1.78 -1.26
CA ALA A 43 -0.15 2.63 -1.76
C ALA A 43 1.10 1.82 -2.09
N LEU A 44 1.51 0.93 -1.17
CA LEU A 44 2.72 0.11 -1.33
C LEU A 44 2.59 -0.90 -2.46
N HIS A 45 1.40 -1.47 -2.66
CA HIS A 45 1.13 -2.32 -3.82
C HIS A 45 1.31 -1.54 -5.14
N SER A 46 0.80 -0.31 -5.20
CA SER A 46 0.92 0.55 -6.38
C SER A 46 2.37 0.93 -6.68
N ILE A 47 3.17 1.21 -5.64
CA ILE A 47 4.61 1.46 -5.77
C ILE A 47 5.33 0.21 -6.31
N ASP A 48 5.10 -0.98 -5.72
CA ASP A 48 5.72 -2.25 -6.15
C ASP A 48 5.43 -2.55 -7.63
N LEU A 49 4.18 -2.38 -8.07
CA LEU A 49 3.78 -2.60 -9.47
C LEU A 49 4.51 -1.68 -10.45
N ARG A 50 4.86 -0.45 -10.05
CA ARG A 50 5.44 0.56 -10.93
C ARG A 50 6.95 0.53 -10.93
N HIS A 51 7.55 0.43 -9.74
CA HIS A 51 9.00 0.27 -9.56
C HIS A 51 9.53 -0.97 -10.28
N ALA A 52 8.82 -2.11 -10.20
CA ALA A 52 9.28 -3.37 -10.77
C ALA A 52 9.30 -3.38 -12.32
N LYS A 53 8.55 -2.48 -12.97
CA LYS A 53 8.45 -2.43 -14.42
C LYS A 53 9.52 -1.51 -15.00
N ARG A 54 10.53 -2.09 -15.66
CA ARG A 54 11.54 -1.33 -16.44
C ARG A 54 10.92 -0.37 -17.47
N SER A 55 9.72 -0.67 -17.99
CA SER A 55 9.01 0.18 -18.94
C SER A 55 8.20 1.31 -18.29
N SER A 56 8.04 1.33 -16.97
CA SER A 56 7.37 2.46 -16.30
C SER A 56 8.21 3.73 -16.47
N PRO A 57 7.60 4.90 -16.65
CA PRO A 57 8.32 6.17 -16.58
C PRO A 57 9.03 6.33 -15.23
N ALA A 58 10.18 6.98 -15.22
CA ALA A 58 10.80 7.42 -13.97
C ALA A 58 9.97 8.56 -13.36
N LEU A 59 10.07 8.77 -12.05
CA LEU A 59 9.46 9.94 -11.41
C LEU A 59 10.19 11.20 -11.87
N SER A 60 9.45 12.30 -12.04
CA SER A 60 10.04 13.64 -12.04
C SER A 60 10.46 14.05 -10.61
N GLY A 61 11.25 15.12 -10.48
CA GLY A 61 11.67 15.62 -9.17
C GLY A 61 10.49 16.00 -8.27
N ASP A 62 9.51 16.73 -8.83
CA ASP A 62 8.30 17.13 -8.08
C ASP A 62 7.46 15.92 -7.66
N GLU A 63 7.30 14.92 -8.54
CA GLU A 63 6.58 13.69 -8.20
C GLU A 63 7.29 12.89 -7.11
N HIS A 64 8.61 12.77 -7.20
CA HIS A 64 9.44 12.13 -6.19
C HIS A 64 9.25 12.79 -4.81
N ASP A 65 9.40 14.11 -4.73
CA ASP A 65 9.31 14.85 -3.47
C ASP A 65 7.91 14.75 -2.86
N ARG A 66 6.86 14.79 -3.69
CA ARG A 66 5.47 14.58 -3.25
C ARG A 66 5.27 13.19 -2.65
N VAL A 67 5.79 12.15 -3.27
CA VAL A 67 5.67 10.76 -2.77
C VAL A 67 6.45 10.60 -1.48
N ILE A 68 7.69 11.10 -1.40
CA ILE A 68 8.52 11.02 -0.19
C ILE A 68 7.86 11.77 0.98
N LEU A 69 7.39 13.00 0.75
CA LEU A 69 6.71 13.77 1.79
C LEU A 69 5.42 13.09 2.28
N ALA A 70 4.65 12.49 1.37
CA ALA A 70 3.46 11.71 1.74
C ALA A 70 3.83 10.46 2.54
N LEU A 71 4.92 9.78 2.17
CA LEU A 71 5.43 8.60 2.86
C LEU A 71 5.94 8.93 4.27
N GLU A 72 6.63 10.06 4.46
CA GLU A 72 7.07 10.53 5.78
C GLU A 72 5.87 10.84 6.69
N ARG A 73 4.83 11.48 6.18
CA ARG A 73 3.59 11.73 6.93
C ARG A 73 2.89 10.42 7.30
N ALA A 74 2.83 9.49 6.37
CA ALA A 74 2.29 8.15 6.60
C ALA A 74 3.11 7.40 7.66
N HIS A 75 4.44 7.55 7.69
CA HIS A 75 5.32 6.96 8.70
C HIS A 75 4.99 7.47 10.11
N GLN A 76 4.87 8.79 10.29
CA GLN A 76 4.53 9.37 11.59
C GLN A 76 3.17 8.89 12.06
N THR A 77 2.22 8.83 11.13
CA THR A 77 0.85 8.39 11.43
C THR A 77 0.81 6.89 11.76
N ALA A 78 1.47 6.05 10.97
CA ALA A 78 1.58 4.62 11.20
C ALA A 78 2.19 4.30 12.58
N ARG A 79 3.22 5.05 13.00
CA ARG A 79 3.85 4.89 14.32
C ARG A 79 2.91 5.22 15.49
N ARG A 80 1.91 6.06 15.25
CA ARG A 80 0.91 6.49 16.22
C ARG A 80 -0.32 5.58 16.22
N ASP A 81 -0.80 5.22 15.03
CA ASP A 81 -2.15 4.69 14.81
C ASP A 81 -2.18 3.18 14.53
N LEU A 82 -1.10 2.56 14.04
CA LEU A 82 -1.08 1.11 13.88
C LEU A 82 -1.20 0.42 15.24
N LEU A 83 -1.79 -0.78 15.22
CA LEU A 83 -2.00 -1.61 16.41
C LEU A 83 -0.77 -1.62 17.32
N ALA A 84 -0.97 -1.43 18.63
CA ALA A 84 0.10 -1.41 19.61
C ALA A 84 0.97 -2.69 19.59
N SER A 85 0.43 -3.81 19.10
CA SER A 85 1.13 -5.07 18.91
C SER A 85 2.07 -5.10 17.70
N TYR A 86 1.96 -4.16 16.75
CA TYR A 86 2.83 -4.09 15.59
C TYR A 86 4.14 -3.37 15.97
N PRO A 87 5.32 -4.03 15.84
CA PRO A 87 6.57 -3.44 16.31
C PRO A 87 6.92 -2.15 15.55
N ARG A 88 7.15 -1.05 16.28
CA ARG A 88 7.56 0.23 15.69
C ARG A 88 8.81 0.12 14.81
N ARG A 89 9.75 -0.75 15.18
CA ARG A 89 10.95 -1.05 14.39
C ARG A 89 10.59 -1.57 12.99
N ASN A 90 9.56 -2.41 12.88
CA ASN A 90 9.14 -2.96 11.59
C ASN A 90 8.49 -1.89 10.71
N ILE A 91 7.77 -0.92 11.30
CA ILE A 91 7.25 0.25 10.57
C ILE A 91 8.42 1.03 9.95
N THR A 92 9.43 1.36 10.75
CA THR A 92 10.58 2.12 10.26
C THR A 92 11.34 1.37 9.17
N ILE A 93 11.62 0.08 9.36
CA ILE A 93 12.28 -0.75 8.32
C ILE A 93 11.45 -0.77 7.03
N GLY A 94 10.15 -1.02 7.13
CA GLY A 94 9.26 -1.07 5.98
C GLY A 94 9.17 0.25 5.23
N ILE A 95 8.99 1.37 5.94
CA ILE A 95 8.95 2.69 5.34
C ILE A 95 10.28 3.05 4.68
N THR A 96 11.41 2.81 5.35
CA THR A 96 12.74 3.09 4.77
C THR A 96 12.96 2.27 3.50
N ALA A 97 12.59 0.99 3.51
CA ALA A 97 12.67 0.13 2.35
C ALA A 97 11.83 0.65 1.17
N VAL A 98 10.62 1.15 1.45
CA VAL A 98 9.76 1.77 0.43
C VAL A 98 10.36 3.09 -0.08
N ALA A 99 10.95 3.92 0.78
CA ALA A 99 11.63 5.13 0.38
C ALA A 99 12.80 4.82 -0.57
N THR A 100 13.60 3.77 -0.29
CA THR A 100 14.64 3.29 -1.19
C THR A 100 14.07 2.88 -2.56
N MET A 101 12.93 2.20 -2.60
CA MET A 101 12.26 1.87 -3.87
C MET A 101 11.80 3.12 -4.64
N VAL A 102 11.29 4.15 -3.94
CA VAL A 102 10.86 5.42 -4.54
C VAL A 102 12.06 6.18 -5.09
N HIS A 103 13.17 6.25 -4.34
CA HIS A 103 14.43 6.84 -4.81
C HIS A 103 14.96 6.12 -6.05
N TYR A 104 14.94 4.78 -6.07
CA TYR A 104 15.36 4.03 -7.26
C TYR A 104 14.38 4.22 -8.44
N TRP A 105 13.09 4.39 -8.18
CA TRP A 105 12.12 4.70 -9.23
C TRP A 105 12.39 6.08 -9.87
N TYR A 106 12.82 7.06 -9.07
CA TYR A 106 13.26 8.37 -9.53
C TYR A 106 14.59 8.29 -10.29
N ASP A 107 15.63 7.70 -9.69
CA ASP A 107 16.93 7.49 -10.30
C ASP A 107 17.27 6.00 -10.36
N ARG A 108 17.25 5.46 -11.59
CA ARG A 108 17.52 4.03 -11.84
C ARG A 108 19.00 3.69 -11.89
N SER A 109 19.88 4.62 -11.55
CA SER A 109 21.28 4.32 -11.35
C SER A 109 21.44 3.34 -10.17
N GLY A 110 22.34 2.35 -10.31
CA GLY A 110 22.77 1.55 -9.16
C GLY A 110 21.82 0.44 -8.68
N TRP A 111 21.09 -0.27 -9.56
CA TRP A 111 20.45 -1.52 -9.14
C TRP A 111 21.50 -2.51 -8.63
N GLY A 112 21.35 -2.93 -7.37
CA GLY A 112 22.23 -3.89 -6.70
C GLY A 112 21.48 -4.61 -5.58
N ASP A 113 22.22 -5.40 -4.80
CA ASP A 113 21.65 -6.26 -3.76
C ASP A 113 20.86 -5.45 -2.71
N GLU A 114 21.30 -4.23 -2.38
CA GLU A 114 20.60 -3.34 -1.44
C GLU A 114 19.19 -2.95 -1.91
N VAL A 115 18.99 -2.73 -3.21
CA VAL A 115 17.68 -2.41 -3.79
C VAL A 115 16.79 -3.65 -3.82
N ALA A 116 17.38 -4.83 -4.05
CA ALA A 116 16.68 -6.10 -3.98
C ALA A 116 16.19 -6.39 -2.55
N ASP A 117 17.06 -6.21 -1.56
CA ASP A 117 16.72 -6.36 -0.14
C ASP A 117 15.64 -5.36 0.29
N ALA A 118 15.76 -4.09 -0.13
CA ALA A 118 14.73 -3.08 0.12
C ALA A 118 13.39 -3.48 -0.50
N ARG A 119 13.39 -4.04 -1.71
CA ARG A 119 12.16 -4.52 -2.35
C ARG A 119 11.51 -5.64 -1.54
N ASP A 120 12.28 -6.61 -1.07
CA ASP A 120 11.76 -7.73 -0.30
C ASP A 120 11.24 -7.28 1.07
N LEU A 121 11.95 -6.38 1.75
CA LEU A 121 11.49 -5.77 3.00
C LEU A 121 10.20 -4.94 2.82
N ALA A 122 10.10 -4.16 1.74
CA ALA A 122 8.89 -3.41 1.42
C ALA A 122 7.71 -4.35 1.12
N ARG A 123 7.96 -5.48 0.45
CA ARG A 123 6.95 -6.51 0.20
C ARG A 123 6.49 -7.18 1.49
N CYS A 124 7.39 -7.52 2.41
CA CYS A 124 7.05 -8.01 3.74
C CYS A 124 6.17 -7.00 4.48
N PHE A 125 6.56 -5.72 4.50
CA PHE A 125 5.80 -4.67 5.16
C PHE A 125 4.39 -4.50 4.57
N ARG A 126 4.26 -4.50 3.24
CA ARG A 126 2.94 -4.49 2.58
C ARG A 126 2.09 -5.68 2.98
N ASN A 127 2.67 -6.88 3.00
CA ASN A 127 1.94 -8.09 3.37
C ASN A 127 1.47 -8.05 4.83
N ASP A 128 2.26 -7.49 5.74
CA ASP A 128 1.85 -7.26 7.13
C ASP A 128 0.65 -6.32 7.21
N MET A 129 0.68 -5.20 6.48
CA MET A 129 -0.44 -4.26 6.43
C MET A 129 -1.71 -4.92 5.90
N HIS A 130 -1.58 -5.70 4.82
CA HIS A 130 -2.69 -6.48 4.26
C HIS A 130 -3.25 -7.50 5.27
N ASN A 131 -2.36 -8.22 5.98
CA ASN A 131 -2.77 -9.20 6.99
C ASN A 131 -3.50 -8.56 8.16
N ILE A 132 -3.10 -7.36 8.60
CA ILE A 132 -3.83 -6.60 9.62
C ILE A 132 -5.28 -6.33 9.17
N CYS A 133 -5.48 -5.84 7.94
CA CYS A 133 -6.81 -5.63 7.38
C CYS A 133 -7.64 -6.92 7.33
N LEU A 134 -7.02 -8.04 6.93
CA LEU A 134 -7.71 -9.32 6.88
C LEU A 134 -8.16 -9.80 8.27
N ILE A 135 -7.31 -9.63 9.28
CA ILE A 135 -7.63 -9.98 10.67
C ILE A 135 -8.84 -9.16 11.17
N GLU A 136 -8.87 -7.86 10.89
CA GLU A 136 -9.98 -6.97 11.24
C GLU A 136 -11.28 -7.40 10.55
N LEU A 137 -11.25 -7.64 9.24
CA LEU A 137 -12.41 -8.13 8.50
C LEU A 137 -12.92 -9.49 9.00
N VAL A 138 -12.03 -10.38 9.45
CA VAL A 138 -12.41 -11.67 10.04
C VAL A 138 -13.06 -11.46 11.42
N ARG A 139 -12.52 -10.55 12.24
CA ARG A 139 -13.09 -10.19 13.55
C ARG A 139 -14.49 -9.60 13.39
N GLU A 140 -14.69 -8.66 12.47
CA GLU A 140 -16.01 -8.12 12.16
C GLU A 140 -17.00 -9.20 11.73
N ARG A 141 -16.59 -10.08 10.80
CA ARG A 141 -17.42 -11.20 10.35
C ARG A 141 -17.79 -12.13 11.51
N ALA A 142 -16.86 -12.36 12.44
CA ALA A 142 -17.12 -13.16 13.63
C ALA A 142 -18.11 -12.48 14.60
N LEU A 143 -18.01 -11.17 14.79
CA LEU A 143 -18.97 -10.40 15.59
C LEU A 143 -20.36 -10.42 14.96
N ARG A 144 -20.46 -10.19 13.64
CA ARG A 144 -21.73 -10.28 12.92
C ARG A 144 -22.41 -11.64 13.13
N ARG A 145 -21.67 -12.75 13.04
CA ARG A 145 -22.21 -14.09 13.31
C ARG A 145 -22.75 -14.28 14.74
N ARG A 146 -22.18 -13.60 15.74
CA ARG A 146 -22.66 -13.66 17.13
C ARG A 146 -23.93 -12.85 17.38
N HIS A 147 -24.16 -11.81 16.58
CA HIS A 147 -25.34 -10.94 16.69
C HIS A 147 -26.50 -11.34 15.78
N VAL A 148 -26.34 -12.36 14.93
CA VAL A 148 -27.48 -13.00 14.26
C VAL A 148 -28.26 -13.77 15.33
N LYS A 149 -29.41 -13.23 15.72
CA LYS A 149 -30.39 -13.94 16.54
C LYS A 149 -30.77 -15.22 15.78
N PRO A 150 -30.73 -16.42 16.40
CA PRO A 150 -31.29 -17.60 15.74
C PRO A 150 -32.75 -17.29 15.36
N PRO A 151 -33.23 -17.79 14.21
CA PRO A 151 -34.64 -17.63 13.86
C PRO A 151 -35.48 -18.16 15.01
N ALA A 152 -36.51 -17.39 15.40
CA ALA A 152 -37.37 -17.69 16.54
C ALA A 152 -38.13 -19.03 16.39
N ASP A 153 -38.05 -19.63 15.21
CA ASP A 153 -38.86 -20.75 14.75
C ASP A 153 -38.21 -22.12 15.09
N LEU A 154 -37.00 -22.13 15.68
CA LEU A 154 -36.29 -23.37 16.05
C LEU A 154 -36.70 -23.96 17.41
N PHE A 155 -37.65 -23.36 18.14
CA PHE A 155 -38.15 -23.86 19.43
C PHE A 155 -39.62 -24.27 19.46
N CYS A 156 -40.30 -24.34 18.30
CA CYS A 156 -41.61 -24.97 18.18
C CYS A 156 -41.49 -26.31 17.43
N ALA A 157 -40.84 -27.29 18.06
CA ALA A 157 -40.99 -28.70 17.68
C ALA A 157 -41.45 -29.49 18.92
N ASP A 158 -42.75 -29.71 18.94
CA ASP A 158 -43.48 -30.84 19.51
C ASP A 158 -43.50 -31.02 21.04
N ALA A 159 -44.44 -30.33 21.67
CA ALA A 159 -45.23 -30.90 22.75
C ALA A 159 -46.52 -31.46 22.14
N ALA A 160 -46.52 -32.75 21.78
CA ALA A 160 -47.71 -33.54 21.47
C ALA A 160 -47.58 -34.92 22.13
#